data_AF-R0HT35-F1
#
_entry.id   AF-R0HT35-F1
#
_cell.length_a   1.000
_cell.length_b   1.000
_cell.length_c   1.000
_cell.angle_alpha   90.00
_cell.angle_beta   90.00
_cell.angle_gamma   90.00
#
_symmetry.space_group_name_H-M   'P 1'
#
loop_
_entity.id
_entity.type
_entity.pdbx_description
1 polymer ?
#
loop_
_entity_poly.entity_id
_entity_poly.type
_entity_poly.pdbx_seq_one_letter_code
_entity_poly.pdbx_strand_id
1 'polypeptide(L)' 'MAKASSSFVLPIIFLVMFALVEENMGCMAVLGSCGVITDCSGACKSRFGQDTLSRCDRDGGDGTCICSYPCLTDNLHM' A
#
# COMPACT_ATOMS: atom_id res chain seq x y z
N MET A 1 43.98 8.19 17.14
CA MET A 1 42.59 8.66 17.03
C MET A 1 41.98 8.03 15.78
N ALA A 2 41.24 6.94 15.94
CA ALA A 2 40.63 6.24 14.81
C ALA A 2 39.34 6.97 14.42
N LYS A 3 39.30 7.39 13.16
CA LYS A 3 38.28 8.21 12.52
C LYS A 3 36.94 7.47 12.56
N ALA A 4 36.06 7.84 13.48
CA ALA A 4 34.71 7.28 13.66
C ALA A 4 33.71 7.70 12.56
N SER A 5 34.19 7.93 11.33
CA SER A 5 33.35 8.35 10.20
C SER A 5 32.55 7.19 9.59
N SER A 6 32.87 5.94 9.91
CA SER A 6 32.20 4.75 9.35
C SER A 6 30.90 4.38 10.10
N SER A 7 30.76 4.78 11.37
CA SER A 7 29.66 4.32 12.22
C SER A 7 28.30 4.97 11.89
N PHE A 8 28.29 6.14 11.25
CA PHE A 8 27.06 6.87 10.94
C PHE A 8 26.45 6.53 9.59
N VAL A 9 27.20 5.89 8.69
CA VAL A 9 26.69 5.52 7.36
C VAL A 9 25.63 4.44 7.46
N LEU A 10 25.85 3.44 8.33
CA LEU A 10 24.91 2.35 8.60
C LEU A 10 23.54 2.82 9.12
N PRO A 11 23.45 3.66 10.19
CA PRO A 11 22.15 4.15 10.66
C PRO A 11 21.46 5.06 9.65
N ILE A 12 22.20 5.87 8.87
CA ILE A 12 21.59 6.71 7.83
C ILE A 12 20.96 5.86 6.72
N ILE A 13 21.67 4.83 6.23
CA ILE A 13 21.11 3.91 5.23
C ILE A 13 19.85 3.23 5.77
N PHE A 14 19.86 2.78 7.02
CA PHE A 14 18.70 2.15 7.64
C PHE A 14 17.49 3.08 7.69
N LEU A 15 17.68 4.35 8.07
CA LEU A 15 16.61 5.35 8.09
C LEU A 15 16.06 5.63 6.68
N VAL A 16 16.92 5.76 5.67
CA VAL A 16 16.48 5.98 4.28
C VAL A 16 15.68 4.79 3.75
N MET A 17 16.15 3.56 4.00
CA MET A 17 15.43 2.36 3.59
C MET A 17 14.07 2.24 4.28
N PHE A 18 13.99 2.57 5.57
CA PHE A 18 12.74 2.56 6.33
C PHE A 18 11.74 3.61 5.81
N ALA A 19 12.20 4.83 5.56
CA ALA A 19 11.39 5.89 4.96
C ALA A 19 10.86 5.50 3.57
N LEU A 20 11.68 4.86 2.73
CA LEU A 20 11.24 4.34 1.43
C LEU A 20 10.18 3.24 1.57
N VAL A 21 10.24 2.41 2.61
CA VAL A 21 9.22 1.38 2.86
C VAL A 21 7.90 2.04 3.24
N GLU A 22 7.90 3.05 4.12
CA GLU A 22 6.69 3.80 4.48
C GLU A 22 6.06 4.52 3.29
N GLU A 23 6.87 5.15 2.42
CA GLU A 23 6.37 5.77 1.18
C GLU A 23 5.80 4.76 0.18
N ASN A 24 6.21 3.49 0.27
CA ASN A 24 5.75 2.42 -0.64
C ASN A 24 4.60 1.58 -0.03
N MET A 25 4.12 1.91 1.16
CA MET A 25 2.90 1.34 1.71
C MET A 25 1.70 1.93 0.98
N GLY A 26 1.21 1.21 -0.04
CA GLY A 26 -0.01 1.58 -0.76
C GLY A 26 -1.24 1.67 0.14
N CYS A 27 -2.25 2.39 -0.32
CA CYS A 27 -3.53 2.52 0.35
C CYS A 27 -4.39 1.29 0.11
N MET A 28 -5.29 0.99 1.06
CA MET A 28 -6.25 -0.10 0.95
C MET A 28 -7.69 0.39 1.12
N ALA A 29 -8.62 -0.21 0.36
CA ALA A 29 -10.06 0.05 0.48
C ALA A 29 -10.85 -1.24 0.37
N VAL A 30 -11.95 -1.33 1.13
CA VAL A 30 -12.89 -2.44 1.10
C VAL A 30 -14.13 -2.02 0.32
N LEU A 31 -14.49 -2.76 -0.73
CA LEU A 31 -15.67 -2.47 -1.55
C LEU A 31 -16.93 -3.21 -1.10
N GLY A 32 -16.78 -4.38 -0.47
CA GLY A 32 -17.91 -5.21 -0.03
C GLY A 32 -17.69 -6.71 -0.29
N SER A 33 -18.77 -7.49 -0.26
CA SER A 33 -18.71 -8.94 -0.49
C SER A 33 -18.41 -9.31 -1.94
N CYS A 34 -17.50 -10.26 -2.16
CA CYS A 34 -17.22 -10.82 -3.48
C CYS A 34 -18.33 -11.73 -4.02
N GLY A 35 -19.27 -12.17 -3.18
CA GLY A 35 -20.49 -12.84 -3.63
C GLY A 35 -21.45 -11.89 -4.36
N VAL A 36 -21.36 -10.59 -4.07
CA VAL A 36 -22.14 -9.52 -4.71
C VAL A 36 -21.32 -8.83 -5.81
N ILE A 37 -20.03 -8.56 -5.54
CA ILE A 37 -19.10 -7.92 -6.48
C ILE A 37 -18.34 -9.01 -7.22
N THR A 38 -18.95 -9.52 -8.29
CA THR A 38 -18.37 -10.61 -9.10
C THR A 38 -17.10 -10.20 -9.84
N ASP A 39 -16.96 -8.92 -10.19
CA ASP A 39 -15.74 -8.36 -10.78
C ASP A 39 -15.08 -7.33 -9.84
N CYS A 40 -14.45 -7.86 -8.78
CA CYS A 40 -13.69 -7.05 -7.83
C CYS A 40 -12.55 -6.26 -8.52
N SER A 41 -11.92 -6.83 -9.55
CA SER A 41 -10.81 -6.16 -10.25
C SER A 41 -11.27 -4.96 -11.06
N GLY A 42 -12.32 -5.12 -11.87
CA GLY A 42 -12.93 -4.02 -12.60
C GLY A 42 -13.47 -2.94 -11.67
N ALA A 43 -14.12 -3.33 -10.57
CA ALA A 43 -14.63 -2.38 -9.57
C ALA A 43 -13.49 -1.56 -8.94
N CYS A 44 -12.41 -2.20 -8.50
CA CYS A 44 -11.24 -1.52 -7.94
C CYS A 44 -10.58 -0.58 -8.97
N LYS A 45 -10.36 -1.05 -10.20
CA LYS A 45 -9.73 -0.24 -11.25
C LYS A 45 -10.58 0.96 -11.68
N SER A 46 -11.91 0.80 -11.70
CA SER A 46 -12.82 1.90 -12.03
C SER A 46 -12.80 3.03 -10.98
N ARG A 47 -12.53 2.70 -9.71
CA ARG A 47 -12.50 3.67 -8.61
C ARG A 47 -11.13 4.29 -8.37
N PHE A 48 -10.07 3.49 -8.44
CA PHE A 48 -8.74 3.91 -7.97
C PHE A 48 -7.69 3.96 -9.10
N GLY A 49 -8.05 3.58 -10.33
CA GLY A 49 -7.17 3.62 -11.50
C GLY A 49 -6.65 2.24 -11.92
N GLN A 50 -6.11 2.17 -13.14
CA GLN A 50 -5.73 0.90 -13.78
C GLN A 50 -4.62 0.13 -13.05
N ASP A 51 -3.74 0.83 -12.34
CA ASP A 51 -2.62 0.26 -11.60
C ASP A 51 -3.03 -0.33 -10.23
N THR A 52 -4.33 -0.29 -9.91
CA THR A 52 -4.88 -0.83 -8.67
C THR A 52 -4.85 -2.36 -8.68
N LEU A 53 -4.32 -2.92 -7.59
CA LEU A 53 -4.40 -4.34 -7.29
C LEU A 53 -5.71 -4.64 -6.57
N SER A 54 -6.26 -5.82 -6.77
CA SER A 54 -7.52 -6.24 -6.18
C SER A 54 -7.45 -7.69 -5.72
N ARG A 55 -8.05 -8.01 -4.58
CA ARG A 55 -8.19 -9.40 -4.11
C ARG A 55 -9.54 -9.63 -3.44
N CYS A 56 -10.04 -10.86 -3.55
CA CYS A 56 -11.14 -11.34 -2.72
C CYS A 56 -10.56 -12.08 -1.53
N ASP A 57 -10.62 -11.44 -0.38
CA ASP A 57 -10.10 -11.96 0.88
C ASP A 57 -11.12 -12.88 1.54
N ARG A 58 -10.82 -14.18 1.60
CA ARG A 58 -11.75 -15.23 2.03
C ARG A 58 -11.62 -15.55 3.52
N ASP A 59 -11.45 -14.54 4.36
CA ASP A 59 -11.44 -14.71 5.81
C ASP A 59 -12.82 -15.10 6.40
N GLY A 60 -13.86 -15.19 5.56
CA GLY A 60 -15.12 -15.88 5.87
C GLY A 60 -16.18 -15.74 4.76
N GLY A 61 -16.98 -16.79 4.54
CA GLY A 61 -18.12 -16.79 3.61
C GLY A 61 -17.74 -16.48 2.15
N ASP A 62 -18.47 -15.56 1.52
CA ASP A 62 -18.28 -15.17 0.12
C ASP A 62 -16.97 -14.36 -0.12
N GLY A 63 -16.28 -13.95 0.94
CA GLY A 63 -15.07 -13.15 0.90
C GLY A 63 -15.32 -11.65 0.69
N THR A 64 -14.31 -10.83 1.00
CA THR A 64 -14.37 -9.38 0.93
C THR A 64 -13.47 -8.85 -0.18
N CYS A 65 -14.01 -8.01 -1.06
CA CYS A 65 -13.26 -7.35 -2.12
C CYS A 65 -12.41 -6.22 -1.53
N ILE A 66 -11.09 -6.38 -1.60
CA ILE A 66 -10.08 -5.44 -1.14
C ILE A 66 -9.32 -4.88 -2.35
N CYS A 67 -9.22 -3.56 -2.44
CA CYS A 67 -8.40 -2.84 -3.41
C CYS A 67 -7.14 -2.33 -2.73
N SER A 68 -5.99 -2.49 -3.38
CA SER A 68 -4.71 -1.90 -2.98
C SER A 68 -4.23 -0.98 -4.11
N TYR A 69 -4.10 0.30 -3.82
CA TYR A 69 -3.82 1.34 -4.81
C TYR A 69 -2.75 2.30 -4.29
N PRO A 70 -2.00 3.01 -5.17
CA PRO A 70 -1.10 4.05 -4.72
C PRO A 70 -1.89 5.11 -3.94
N CYS A 71 -1.46 5.42 -2.71
CA CYS A 71 -2.01 6.58 -2.02
C CYS A 71 -1.71 7.81 -2.88
N LEU A 72 -2.71 8.63 -3.20
CA LEU A 72 -2.41 9.94 -3.75
C LEU A 72 -1.72 10.73 -2.63
N THR A 73 -0.44 11.01 -2.79
CA THR A 73 0.31 11.98 -2.01
C THR A 73 -0.13 13.40 -2.40
N ASP A 74 -1.42 13.67 -2.44
CA ASP A 74 -1.90 15.05 -2.46
C ASP A 74 -1.98 15.49 -1.01
N ASN A 75 -0.88 16.12 -0.57
CA ASN A 75 -0.69 16.83 0.69
C ASN A 75 -2.01 17.24 1.37
N LEU A 76 -2.56 16.38 2.23
CA LEU A 76 -3.58 16.77 3.19
C LEU A 76 -2.86 17.25 4.46
N HIS A 77 -2.01 18.25 4.25
CA HIS A 77 -1.51 19.14 5.28
C HIS A 77 -2.25 20.47 5.07
N MET A 78 -3.48 20.52 5.55
CA MET A 78 -4.21 21.76 5.81
C MET A 78 -4.19 22.01 7.32
#